data_AF-A0A2A7AQH5-F1
#
_entry.id   AF-A0A2A7AQH5-F1
#
_cell.length_a   1.000
_cell.length_b   1.000
_cell.length_c   1.000
_cell.angle_alpha   90.00
_cell.angle_beta   90.00
_cell.angle_gamma   90.00
#
_symmetry.space_group_name_H-M   'P 1'
#
loop_
_entity.id
_entity.type
_entity.pdbx_description
1 polymer ?
#
loop_
_entity_poly.entity_id
_entity_poly.type
_entity_poly.pdbx_seq_one_letter_code
_entity_poly.pdbx_strand_id
1 'polypeptide(L)'
;MTLLDMVRDYQSLLERKEELADEVKANNALIEEAKANISQQMIDDDCPSISVGGFKFTLTPKTIYSKKSEAELASEGINFFETLRGEGLGDIIVESVNTRTLQSTIKAYVEENDGLSEDLAKCISIFDTYDITRRRESSRATKGGKE
;
A
#
# COMPACT_ATOMS: atom_id res chain seq x y z
N MET A 1 20.43 -26.72 9.11
CA MET A 1 19.13 -26.05 9.33
C MET A 1 18.05 -27.00 8.87
N THR A 2 17.07 -27.34 9.72
CA THR A 2 15.97 -28.24 9.36
C THR A 2 14.84 -27.48 8.68
N LEU A 3 13.88 -28.18 8.04
CA LEU A 3 12.68 -27.55 7.48
C LEU A 3 11.89 -26.79 8.55
N LEU A 4 11.81 -27.33 9.77
CA LEU A 4 11.14 -26.66 10.88
C LEU A 4 11.84 -25.36 11.27
N ASP A 5 13.16 -25.33 11.23
CA ASP A 5 13.93 -24.10 11.49
C ASP A 5 13.68 -23.06 10.39
N MET A 6 13.70 -23.48 9.11
CA MET A 6 13.40 -22.60 7.99
C MET A 6 11.99 -21.99 8.06
N VAL A 7 10.99 -22.78 8.43
CA VAL A 7 9.60 -22.29 8.58
C VAL A 7 9.46 -21.35 9.78
N ARG A 8 10.19 -21.59 10.88
CA ARG A 8 10.22 -20.67 12.03
C ARG A 8 10.90 -19.35 11.66
N ASP A 9 12.03 -19.40 10.97
CA ASP A 9 12.73 -18.21 10.50
C ASP A 9 11.84 -17.40 9.55
N TYR A 10 11.16 -18.08 8.60
CA TYR A 10 10.18 -17.44 7.72
C TYR A 10 9.03 -16.79 8.51
N GLN A 11 8.52 -17.45 9.54
CA GLN A 11 7.47 -16.89 10.41
C GLN A 11 7.96 -15.61 11.11
N SER A 12 9.17 -15.62 11.68
CA SER A 12 9.75 -14.45 12.34
C SER A 12 9.98 -13.28 11.36
N LEU A 13 10.31 -13.55 10.10
CA LEU A 13 10.40 -12.51 9.07
C LEU A 13 9.05 -11.87 8.77
N LEU A 14 7.97 -12.66 8.72
CA LEU A 14 6.63 -12.14 8.50
C LEU A 14 6.16 -11.26 9.67
N GLU A 15 6.43 -11.69 10.92
CA GLU A 15 6.12 -10.91 12.12
C GLU A 15 6.92 -9.60 12.15
N ARG A 16 8.23 -9.66 11.89
CA ARG A 16 9.07 -8.46 11.83
C ARG A 16 8.64 -7.47 10.77
N LYS A 17 8.13 -7.96 9.63
CA LYS A 17 7.57 -7.10 8.57
C LYS A 17 6.35 -6.32 9.05
N GLU A 18 5.46 -6.96 9.82
CA GLU A 18 4.28 -6.31 10.40
C GLU A 18 4.71 -5.26 11.43
N GLU A 19 5.63 -5.59 12.33
CA GLU A 19 6.20 -4.65 13.31
C GLU A 19 6.84 -3.42 12.65
N LEU A 20 7.67 -3.64 11.62
CA LEU A 20 8.33 -2.55 10.88
C LEU A 20 7.30 -1.63 10.20
N ALA A 21 6.19 -2.17 9.71
CA ALA A 21 5.14 -1.36 9.10
C ALA A 21 4.49 -0.42 10.14
N ASP A 22 4.26 -0.92 11.35
CA ASP A 22 3.73 -0.12 12.45
C ASP A 22 4.75 0.92 12.97
N GLU A 23 6.02 0.55 13.11
CA GLU A 23 7.12 1.45 13.48
C GLU A 23 7.25 2.61 12.46
N VAL A 24 7.23 2.29 11.15
CA VAL A 24 7.30 3.30 10.08
C VAL A 24 6.09 4.24 10.14
N LYS A 25 4.88 3.70 10.35
CA LYS A 25 3.66 4.51 10.47
C LYS A 25 3.74 5.46 11.66
N ALA A 26 4.15 4.97 12.82
CA ALA A 26 4.30 5.79 14.03
C ALA A 26 5.38 6.87 13.85
N ASN A 27 6.54 6.51 13.28
CA ASN A 27 7.62 7.45 13.03
C ASN A 27 7.21 8.57 12.04
N ASN A 28 6.48 8.23 10.98
CA ASN A 28 5.96 9.24 10.05
C ASN A 28 5.00 10.22 10.72
N ALA A 29 4.17 9.77 11.67
CA ALA A 29 3.30 10.66 12.44
C ALA A 29 4.12 11.64 13.30
N LEU A 30 5.14 11.14 14.00
CA LEU A 30 6.05 11.97 14.80
C LEU A 30 6.84 12.97 13.94
N ILE A 31 7.26 12.57 12.73
CA ILE A 31 7.93 13.47 11.78
C ILE A 31 7.03 14.63 11.38
N GLU A 32 5.76 14.36 11.02
CA GLU A 32 4.84 15.43 10.62
C GLU A 32 4.48 16.35 11.80
N GLU A 33 4.31 15.80 13.01
CA GLU A 33 4.12 16.61 14.23
C GLU A 33 5.33 17.50 14.50
N ALA A 34 6.54 16.94 14.48
CA ALA A 34 7.77 17.71 14.69
C ALA A 34 7.93 18.81 13.63
N LYS A 35 7.62 18.52 12.37
CA LYS A 35 7.66 19.48 11.27
C LYS A 35 6.67 20.62 11.46
N ALA A 36 5.46 20.35 11.93
CA ALA A 36 4.47 21.38 12.25
C ALA A 36 4.97 22.28 13.39
N ASN A 37 5.47 21.68 14.47
CA ASN A 37 6.01 22.40 15.63
C ASN A 37 7.23 23.28 15.25
N ILE A 38 8.18 22.74 14.47
CA ILE A 38 9.34 23.49 13.99
C ILE A 38 8.90 24.63 13.07
N SER A 39 7.95 24.39 12.17
CA SER A 39 7.46 25.44 11.26
C SER A 39 6.83 26.59 12.04
N GLN A 40 6.03 26.29 13.06
CA GLN A 40 5.44 27.31 13.93
C GLN A 40 6.50 28.09 14.70
N GLN A 41 7.46 27.40 15.33
CA GLN A 41 8.55 28.06 16.06
C GLN A 41 9.40 28.95 15.15
N MET A 42 9.69 28.51 13.92
CA MET A 42 10.43 29.32 12.93
C MET A 42 9.67 30.59 12.53
N ILE A 43 8.33 30.56 12.52
CA ILE A 43 7.49 31.74 12.30
C ILE A 43 7.58 32.68 13.51
N ASP A 44 7.43 32.13 14.72
CA ASP A 44 7.41 32.91 15.97
C ASP A 44 8.76 33.61 16.22
N ASP A 45 9.88 32.96 15.86
CA ASP A 45 11.24 33.47 16.00
C ASP A 45 11.72 34.33 14.82
N ASP A 46 10.88 34.55 13.79
CA ASP A 46 11.26 35.19 12.51
C ASP A 46 12.54 34.57 11.91
N CYS A 47 12.64 33.24 11.97
CA CYS A 47 13.81 32.46 11.57
C CYS A 47 13.54 31.73 10.25
N PRO A 48 13.87 32.30 9.07
CA PRO A 48 13.56 31.69 7.79
C PRO A 48 14.39 30.44 7.48
N SER A 49 15.55 30.27 8.13
CA SER A 49 16.35 29.04 8.00
C SER A 49 17.31 28.83 9.16
N ILE A 50 17.61 27.58 9.48
CA ILE A 50 18.57 27.16 10.51
C ILE A 50 19.47 26.04 9.98
N SER A 51 20.71 25.96 10.47
CA SER A 51 21.63 24.86 10.14
C SER A 51 22.06 24.12 11.40
N VAL A 52 21.95 22.79 11.38
CA VAL A 52 22.34 21.91 12.49
C VAL A 52 22.80 20.56 11.94
N GLY A 53 23.86 19.99 12.52
CA GLY A 53 24.37 18.67 12.12
C GLY A 53 24.84 18.56 10.66
N GLY A 54 25.22 19.66 10.02
CA GLY A 54 25.61 19.68 8.60
C GLY A 54 24.44 19.80 7.61
N PHE A 55 23.21 19.96 8.10
CA PHE A 55 22.00 20.15 7.28
C PHE A 55 21.45 21.57 7.44
N LYS A 56 20.84 22.10 6.37
CA LYS A 56 20.12 23.38 6.39
C LYS A 56 18.62 23.11 6.25
N PHE A 57 17.84 23.66 7.16
CA PHE A 57 16.39 23.62 7.18
C PHE A 57 15.87 25.02 6.85
N THR A 58 14.94 25.13 5.91
CA THR A 58 14.41 26.42 5.44
C THR A 58 12.90 26.39 5.49
N LEU A 59 12.28 27.39 6.12
CA LEU A 59 10.84 27.57 6.11
C LEU A 59 10.43 28.07 4.73
N THR A 60 9.63 27.28 4.02
CA THR A 60 9.13 27.63 2.69
C THR A 60 7.61 27.54 2.69
N PRO A 61 6.89 28.61 2.33
CA PRO A 61 5.45 28.53 2.16
C PRO A 61 5.13 27.55 1.03
N LYS A 62 4.23 26.60 1.28
CA LYS A 62 3.84 25.58 0.31
C LYS A 62 2.33 25.43 0.27
N THR A 63 1.75 25.54 -0.92
CA THR A 63 0.37 25.14 -1.18
C THR A 63 0.35 23.65 -1.55
N ILE A 64 -0.52 22.89 -0.89
CA ILE A 64 -0.71 21.46 -1.15
C ILE A 64 -2.08 21.28 -1.79
N TYR A 65 -2.13 20.61 -2.94
CA TYR A 65 -3.36 20.20 -3.60
C TYR A 65 -3.57 18.72 -3.32
N SER A 66 -4.63 18.39 -2.59
CA SER A 66 -5.03 17.02 -2.29
C SER A 66 -6.44 16.74 -2.78
N LYS A 67 -6.71 15.50 -3.19
CA LYS A 67 -8.06 15.06 -3.55
C LYS A 67 -8.99 15.26 -2.33
N LYS A 68 -10.18 15.81 -2.57
CA LYS A 68 -11.27 15.78 -1.58
C LYS A 68 -11.62 14.34 -1.21
N SER A 69 -12.24 14.14 -0.05
CA SER A 69 -12.68 12.80 0.36
C SER A 69 -13.74 12.24 -0.60
N GLU A 70 -13.84 10.90 -0.69
CA GLU A 70 -14.89 10.26 -1.50
C GLU A 70 -16.30 10.67 -1.04
N ALA A 71 -16.49 10.91 0.26
CA ALA A 71 -17.77 11.35 0.82
C ALA A 71 -18.17 12.74 0.34
N GLU A 72 -17.23 13.69 0.32
CA GLU A 72 -17.47 15.04 -0.20
C GLU A 72 -17.77 15.01 -1.69
N LEU A 73 -16.97 14.27 -2.46
CA LEU A 73 -17.18 14.11 -3.91
C LEU A 73 -18.54 13.48 -4.21
N ALA A 74 -18.93 12.44 -3.47
CA ALA A 74 -20.23 11.81 -3.62
C ALA A 74 -21.39 12.74 -3.24
N SER A 75 -21.23 13.56 -2.20
CA SER A 75 -22.25 14.54 -1.78
C SER A 75 -22.49 15.63 -2.84
N GLU A 76 -21.46 15.97 -3.60
CA GLU A 76 -21.50 16.94 -4.70
C GLU A 76 -21.82 16.25 -6.06
N GLY A 77 -21.94 14.93 -6.10
CA GLY A 77 -22.17 14.16 -7.33
C GLY A 77 -20.98 14.21 -8.31
N ILE A 78 -19.77 14.47 -7.82
CA ILE A 78 -18.56 14.67 -8.62
C ILE A 78 -17.85 13.33 -8.85
N ASN A 79 -17.62 12.99 -10.11
CA ASN A 79 -16.72 11.92 -10.49
C ASN A 79 -15.31 12.49 -10.74
N PHE A 80 -14.40 12.27 -9.79
CA PHE A 80 -13.05 12.83 -9.81
C PHE A 80 -12.27 12.55 -11.12
N PHE A 81 -12.33 11.32 -11.63
CA PHE A 81 -11.58 10.96 -12.83
C PHE A 81 -12.20 11.57 -14.09
N GLU A 82 -13.54 11.62 -14.18
CA GLU A 82 -14.21 12.30 -15.29
C GLU A 82 -13.95 13.80 -15.28
N THR A 83 -13.95 14.44 -14.10
CA THR A 83 -13.57 15.85 -13.96
C THR A 83 -12.15 16.08 -14.46
N LEU A 84 -11.17 15.27 -14.03
CA LEU A 84 -9.79 15.41 -14.51
C LEU A 84 -9.69 15.25 -16.03
N ARG A 85 -10.40 14.28 -16.62
CA ARG A 85 -10.43 14.11 -18.09
C ARG A 85 -11.08 15.31 -18.78
N GLY A 86 -12.18 15.83 -18.25
CA GLY A 86 -12.89 17.00 -18.78
C GLY A 86 -12.05 18.28 -18.76
N GLU A 87 -11.20 18.45 -17.74
CA GLU A 87 -10.26 19.57 -17.62
C GLU A 87 -8.95 19.37 -18.40
N GLY A 88 -8.84 18.32 -19.21
CA GLY A 88 -7.63 18.03 -20.00
C GLY A 88 -6.45 17.49 -19.17
N LEU A 89 -6.70 17.10 -17.93
CA LEU A 89 -5.73 16.44 -17.04
C LEU A 89 -5.82 14.90 -17.11
N GLY A 90 -6.44 14.36 -18.16
CA GLY A 90 -6.62 12.91 -18.33
C GLY A 90 -5.29 12.14 -18.35
N ASP A 91 -4.23 12.74 -18.89
CA ASP A 91 -2.93 12.09 -19.08
C ASP A 91 -2.21 11.74 -17.77
N ILE A 92 -2.59 12.36 -16.64
CA ILE A 92 -2.03 12.03 -15.33
C ILE A 92 -2.69 10.80 -14.70
N ILE A 93 -3.81 10.34 -15.28
CA ILE A 93 -4.54 9.17 -14.80
C ILE A 93 -3.81 7.92 -15.28
N VAL A 94 -3.30 7.14 -14.33
CA VAL A 94 -2.67 5.85 -14.63
C VAL A 94 -3.73 4.75 -14.59
N GLU A 95 -4.15 4.29 -15.77
CA GLU A 95 -5.01 3.11 -15.90
C GLU A 95 -4.17 1.85 -15.67
N SER A 96 -4.51 1.10 -14.63
CA SER A 96 -3.78 -0.10 -14.24
C SER A 96 -4.73 -1.21 -13.85
N VAL A 97 -4.29 -2.45 -14.08
CA VAL A 97 -5.01 -3.65 -13.64
C VAL A 97 -4.38 -4.15 -12.35
N ASN A 98 -5.21 -4.39 -11.32
CA ASN A 98 -4.73 -5.01 -10.09
C ASN A 98 -4.24 -6.43 -10.37
N THR A 99 -3.00 -6.74 -9.98
CA THR A 99 -2.36 -8.03 -10.29
C THR A 99 -3.08 -9.24 -9.69
N ARG A 100 -3.67 -9.10 -8.49
CA ARG A 100 -4.46 -10.18 -7.88
C ARG A 100 -5.76 -10.41 -8.65
N THR A 101 -6.44 -9.33 -9.02
CA THR A 101 -7.65 -9.41 -9.84
C THR A 101 -7.33 -10.06 -11.19
N LEU A 102 -6.27 -9.60 -11.88
CA LEU A 102 -5.82 -10.18 -13.15
C LEU A 102 -5.58 -11.70 -13.01
N GLN A 103 -4.81 -12.12 -12.01
CA GLN A 103 -4.52 -13.54 -11.80
C GLN A 103 -5.79 -14.36 -11.59
N SER A 104 -6.72 -13.90 -10.74
CA SER A 104 -7.98 -14.61 -10.51
C SER A 104 -8.87 -14.68 -11.75
N THR A 105 -8.95 -13.58 -12.52
CA THR A 105 -9.77 -13.51 -13.74
C THR A 105 -9.19 -14.37 -14.85
N ILE A 106 -7.87 -14.33 -15.06
CA ILE A 106 -7.21 -15.14 -16.09
C ILE A 106 -7.28 -16.63 -15.75
N LYS A 107 -7.16 -17.00 -14.48
CA LYS A 107 -7.36 -18.39 -14.06
C LYS A 107 -8.75 -18.90 -14.43
N ALA A 108 -9.80 -18.15 -14.09
CA ALA A 108 -11.18 -18.51 -14.44
C ALA A 108 -11.37 -18.58 -15.96
N TYR A 109 -10.81 -17.62 -16.71
CA TYR A 109 -10.83 -17.62 -18.17
C TYR A 109 -10.21 -18.90 -18.76
N VAL A 110 -9.04 -19.32 -18.26
CA VAL A 110 -8.36 -20.55 -18.72
C VAL A 110 -9.17 -21.80 -18.39
N GLU A 111 -9.80 -21.84 -17.21
CA GLU A 111 -10.68 -22.97 -16.80
C GLU A 111 -11.93 -23.08 -17.69
N GLU A 112 -12.47 -21.96 -18.18
CA GLU A 112 -13.66 -21.93 -19.05
C GLU A 112 -13.34 -22.16 -20.53
N ASN A 113 -12.15 -21.76 -20.99
CA ASN A 113 -11.78 -21.72 -22.41
C ASN A 113 -10.66 -22.71 -22.79
N ASP A 114 -10.30 -23.63 -21.88
CA ASP A 114 -9.21 -24.62 -22.03
C ASP A 114 -7.85 -24.00 -22.41
N GLY A 115 -7.59 -22.77 -21.98
CA GLY A 115 -6.35 -22.07 -22.30
C GLY A 115 -6.49 -20.55 -22.41
N LEU A 116 -5.37 -19.88 -22.66
CA LEU A 116 -5.37 -18.47 -23.07
C LEU A 116 -5.64 -18.37 -24.57
N SER A 117 -6.30 -17.29 -24.98
CA SER A 117 -6.30 -16.87 -26.38
C SER A 117 -4.89 -16.44 -26.81
N GLU A 118 -4.64 -16.44 -28.13
CA GLU A 118 -3.34 -16.06 -28.68
C GLU A 118 -2.91 -14.65 -28.25
N ASP A 119 -3.84 -13.70 -28.22
CA ASP A 119 -3.54 -12.31 -27.86
C ASP A 119 -3.28 -12.14 -26.37
N LEU A 120 -3.98 -12.90 -25.51
CA LEU A 120 -3.71 -12.92 -24.09
C LEU A 120 -2.35 -13.57 -23.79
N ALA A 121 -1.99 -14.64 -24.50
CA ALA A 121 -0.68 -15.28 -24.35
C ALA A 121 0.50 -14.38 -24.75
N LYS A 122 0.28 -13.37 -25.63
CA LYS A 122 1.31 -12.38 -25.99
C LYS A 122 1.59 -11.37 -24.88
N CYS A 123 0.62 -11.10 -24.01
CA CYS A 123 0.71 -10.08 -22.97
C CYS A 123 0.71 -10.62 -21.53
N ILE A 124 0.48 -11.93 -21.35
CA ILE A 124 0.46 -12.59 -20.05
C ILE A 124 1.54 -13.68 -20.02
N SER A 125 2.47 -13.53 -19.07
CA SER A 125 3.45 -14.57 -18.75
C SER A 125 2.82 -15.65 -17.88
N ILE A 126 2.98 -16.91 -18.27
CA ILE A 126 2.59 -18.08 -17.48
C ILE A 126 3.85 -18.78 -16.98
N PHE A 127 3.92 -19.08 -15.69
CA PHE A 127 4.95 -19.93 -15.11
C PHE A 127 4.40 -20.64 -13.88
N ASP A 128 4.84 -21.88 -13.67
CA ASP A 128 4.50 -22.64 -12.48
C ASP A 128 5.46 -22.31 -11.33
N THR A 129 4.91 -22.17 -10.13
CA THR A 129 5.69 -21.97 -8.91
C THR A 129 5.01 -22.66 -7.74
N TYR A 130 5.78 -22.88 -6.67
CA TYR A 130 5.25 -23.25 -5.37
C TYR A 130 5.10 -22.00 -4.50
N ASP A 131 4.06 -21.96 -3.67
CA ASP A 131 3.81 -20.89 -2.71
C ASP A 131 3.66 -21.47 -1.30
N ILE A 132 4.01 -20.68 -0.29
CA ILE A 132 3.91 -21.04 1.12
C ILE A 132 2.90 -20.10 1.78
N THR A 133 1.71 -20.63 2.06
CA THR A 133 0.65 -19.87 2.72
C THR A 133 0.70 -20.06 4.24
N ARG A 134 0.54 -18.95 4.98
CA ARG A 134 0.43 -18.96 6.44
C ARG A 134 -1.03 -18.81 6.85
N ARG A 135 -1.51 -19.72 7.71
CA ARG A 135 -2.78 -19.57 8.44
C ARG A 135 -2.57 -19.88 9.91
N ARG A 136 -3.24 -19.13 10.79
CA ARG A 136 -3.31 -19.48 12.21
C ARG A 136 -4.22 -20.70 12.35
N GLU A 137 -3.79 -21.71 13.10
CA GLU A 137 -4.69 -22.82 13.42
C GLU A 137 -5.84 -22.33 14.31
N SER A 138 -7.08 -22.69 13.95
CA SER A 138 -8.21 -22.45 14.82
C SER A 138 -8.31 -23.57 15.85
N SER A 139 -8.50 -23.23 17.13
CA SER A 139 -8.73 -24.21 18.19
C SER A 139 -10.14 -24.78 18.08
N ARG A 140 -10.37 -25.65 17.09
CA ARG A 140 -11.64 -26.38 16.93
C ARG A 140 -11.38 -27.88 16.88
N ALA A 141 -10.66 -28.40 17.87
CA ALA A 141 -10.43 -29.83 18.06
C ALA A 141 -10.14 -30.21 19.53
N THR A 142 -11.00 -29.82 20.50
CA THR A 142 -11.02 -30.47 21.85
C THR A 142 -12.36 -30.35 22.61
N LYS A 143 -13.50 -30.26 21.92
CA LYS A 143 -14.83 -30.44 22.56
C LYS A 143 -15.59 -31.54 21.83
N GLY A 144 -15.35 -32.79 22.23
CA GLY A 144 -16.01 -33.96 21.66
C GLY A 144 -15.23 -35.22 21.99
N GLY A 145 -15.13 -35.54 23.29
CA GLY A 145 -14.36 -36.69 23.76
C GLY A 145 -14.27 -36.72 25.27
N LYS A 146 -15.42 -36.89 25.93
CA LYS A 146 -15.49 -37.58 27.21
C LYS A 146 -16.63 -38.59 27.11
N GLU A 147 -16.22 -39.84 27.18
CA GLU A 147 -17.04 -41.00 27.53
C GLU A 147 -17.81 -40.76 28.84
#